data_AF-A0A933ZIN3-F1
#
_entry.id   AF-A0A933ZIN3-F1
#
_cell.length_a   1.000
_cell.length_b   1.000
_cell.length_c   1.000
_cell.angle_alpha   90.00
_cell.angle_beta   90.00
_cell.angle_gamma   90.00
#
_symmetry.space_group_name_H-M   'P 1'
#
loop_
_entity.id
_entity.type
_entity.pdbx_description
1 polymer ?
#
loop_
_entity_poly.entity_id
_entity_poly.type
_entity_poly.pdbx_seq_one_letter_code
_entity_poly.pdbx_strand_id
1 'polypeptide(L)'
;MAGHVFVAHGDLTHLACDDWLIPTDDCLHVTPRWWTPHSEASMRQAGAWRFDESPAGSRTDVGPSRRVIPLLDESYACPRPWLVSVQGDPVANAVAFVRTVARAGHGRFLRRDRRLVAAPVIGTGWGGKQAVAGDVLAELIPALAEAIRGDVEADVVVMTYTEADYAAAQHARRQCSAPEALWEELPRRLRAPADQLAELAMQGRLVLFLGAGVGVGAGLPLWDGLLERLGELAGVGAAEREHYVQLGELDRAEYVGQRLRGGGRHLGAEVASVLGSYDKVGLAHCLLAGLPCKETVTTNYDTLFETACADMKQQVAVLPYAPATRAQRWLLKMHGCVEHAQDIVLTRQNYLRYAERNAALAGIVQAMLITKHMLFLGFSLRDDNFLRIVDQVRQAVHPEGTFPPDPEHRLGTSVMLFNNPLLADLWKNEIDWVCLGEEGMTHTQASRRCDIFLDYLAFRATSQAHLMDPRFGGVLGEEDLALRQLLEPLLRASGPARKAAAWPMVRDLIVALGGTLARP
;
A
#
# COMPACT_ATOMS: atom_id res chain seq x y z
N MET A 1 -10.61 7.40 -20.60
CA MET A 1 -10.37 7.20 -19.15
C MET A 1 -9.45 8.29 -18.68
N ALA A 2 -9.81 8.96 -17.59
CA ALA A 2 -9.01 10.04 -17.01
C ALA A 2 -7.95 9.45 -16.05
N GLY A 3 -6.90 10.22 -15.76
CA GLY A 3 -5.96 9.86 -14.68
C GLY A 3 -6.64 9.92 -13.30
N HIS A 4 -6.07 9.22 -12.32
CA HIS A 4 -6.52 9.23 -10.92
C HIS A 4 -5.46 9.84 -9.99
N VAL A 5 -5.90 10.62 -8.99
CA VAL A 5 -5.03 11.11 -7.92
C VAL A 5 -5.22 10.25 -6.68
N PHE A 6 -4.25 9.38 -6.43
CA PHE A 6 -4.14 8.58 -5.21
C PHE A 6 -3.56 9.43 -4.07
N VAL A 7 -3.97 9.11 -2.84
CA VAL A 7 -3.32 9.61 -1.63
C VAL A 7 -2.90 8.41 -0.79
N ALA A 8 -1.63 8.35 -0.43
CA ALA A 8 -1.08 7.25 0.35
C ALA A 8 -0.21 7.75 1.51
N HIS A 9 -0.10 6.95 2.57
CA HIS A 9 0.80 7.20 3.71
C HIS A 9 1.98 6.24 3.62
N GLY A 10 3.20 6.76 3.67
CA GLY A 10 4.42 5.96 3.61
C GLY A 10 5.66 6.75 3.21
N ASP A 11 6.70 6.05 2.79
CA ASP A 11 7.94 6.63 2.30
C ASP A 11 7.95 6.57 0.77
N LEU A 12 7.98 7.75 0.15
CA LEU A 12 7.96 7.87 -1.29
C LEU A 12 9.20 7.22 -1.95
N THR A 13 10.34 7.14 -1.23
CA THR A 13 11.59 6.56 -1.76
C THR A 13 11.54 5.03 -1.87
N HIS A 14 10.63 4.39 -1.14
CA HIS A 14 10.37 2.95 -1.20
C HIS A 14 9.28 2.58 -2.21
N LEU A 15 8.50 3.54 -2.70
CA LEU A 15 7.37 3.26 -3.60
C LEU A 15 7.83 2.78 -4.99
N ALA A 16 7.23 1.69 -5.46
CA ALA A 16 7.27 1.28 -6.85
C ALA A 16 6.42 2.25 -7.70
N CYS A 17 7.08 3.11 -8.47
CA CYS A 17 6.46 4.06 -9.40
C CYS A 17 7.34 4.25 -10.65
N ASP A 18 6.85 4.92 -11.67
CA ASP A 18 7.62 5.15 -12.90
C ASP A 18 8.52 6.38 -12.80
N ASP A 19 8.00 7.45 -12.19
CA ASP A 19 8.69 8.72 -12.01
C ASP A 19 8.31 9.33 -10.68
N TRP A 20 9.25 10.02 -10.04
CA TRP A 20 9.01 10.64 -8.75
C TRP A 20 9.68 11.99 -8.57
N LEU A 21 9.02 12.84 -7.79
CA LEU A 21 9.44 14.20 -7.49
C LEU A 21 10.36 14.23 -6.25
N ILE A 22 11.54 14.83 -6.42
CA ILE A 22 12.45 15.23 -5.36
C ILE A 22 12.39 16.75 -5.19
N PRO A 23 11.90 17.26 -4.04
CA PRO A 23 11.90 18.68 -3.76
C PRO A 23 13.32 19.24 -3.64
N THR A 24 13.57 20.39 -4.28
CA THR A 24 14.84 21.12 -4.21
C THR A 24 14.61 22.63 -4.08
N ASP A 25 15.60 23.39 -3.64
CA ASP A 25 15.65 24.86 -3.84
C ASP A 25 16.31 25.25 -5.18
N ASP A 26 16.41 26.55 -5.46
CA ASP A 26 17.00 27.10 -6.69
C ASP A 26 18.54 26.94 -6.77
N CYS A 27 19.18 26.52 -5.67
CA CYS A 27 20.60 26.18 -5.59
C CYS A 27 20.85 24.66 -5.67
N LEU A 28 19.83 23.87 -6.00
CA LEU A 28 19.87 22.41 -6.04
C LEU A 28 20.21 21.76 -4.69
N HIS A 29 19.83 22.37 -3.56
CA HIS A 29 19.94 21.72 -2.26
C HIS A 29 18.77 20.77 -2.02
N VAL A 30 19.11 19.53 -1.69
CA VAL A 30 18.17 18.45 -1.44
C VAL A 30 18.38 17.93 -0.02
N THR A 31 17.30 17.80 0.74
CA THR A 31 17.40 17.28 2.11
C THR A 31 17.86 15.82 2.13
N PRO A 32 18.66 15.37 3.13
CA PRO A 32 19.29 14.05 3.13
C PRO A 32 18.34 12.87 2.93
N ARG A 33 17.09 13.00 3.37
CA ARG A 33 16.07 11.94 3.23
C ARG A 33 15.79 11.51 1.79
N TRP A 34 16.04 12.38 0.81
CA TRP A 34 15.76 12.09 -0.60
C TRP A 34 16.95 11.45 -1.32
N TRP A 35 18.10 11.35 -0.65
CA TRP A 35 19.31 10.74 -1.17
C TRP A 35 19.24 9.23 -0.99
N THR A 36 18.92 8.52 -2.06
CA THR A 36 18.88 7.06 -2.10
C THR A 36 20.13 6.54 -2.80
N PRO A 37 20.55 5.28 -2.57
CA PRO A 37 21.66 4.67 -3.31
C PRO A 37 21.49 4.75 -4.83
N HIS A 38 20.24 4.73 -5.33
CA HIS A 38 19.91 4.78 -6.75
C HIS A 38 19.96 6.21 -7.33
N SER A 39 19.63 7.24 -6.53
CA SER A 39 19.56 8.62 -6.99
C SER A 39 20.82 9.43 -6.74
N GLU A 40 21.72 8.98 -5.85
CA GLU A 40 22.89 9.76 -5.43
C GLU A 40 23.83 10.13 -6.58
N ALA A 41 24.17 9.17 -7.44
CA ALA A 41 25.08 9.43 -8.57
C ALA A 41 24.50 10.47 -9.55
N SER A 42 23.22 10.33 -9.90
CA SER A 42 22.55 11.24 -10.84
C SER A 42 22.29 12.63 -10.23
N MET A 43 21.99 12.71 -8.92
CA MET A 43 21.91 13.98 -8.19
C MET A 43 23.26 14.72 -8.22
N ARG A 44 24.37 14.03 -7.92
CA ARG A 44 25.71 14.65 -7.96
C ARG A 44 26.08 15.10 -9.37
N GLN A 45 25.74 14.32 -10.40
CA GLN A 45 25.96 14.69 -11.80
C GLN A 45 25.14 15.92 -12.22
N ALA A 46 23.92 16.06 -11.71
CA ALA A 46 23.08 17.23 -11.93
C ALA A 46 23.54 18.47 -11.15
N GLY A 47 24.56 18.35 -10.30
CA GLY A 47 25.07 19.43 -9.47
C GLY A 47 24.22 19.70 -8.23
N ALA A 48 23.41 18.73 -7.79
CA ALA A 48 22.69 18.79 -6.53
C ALA A 48 23.57 18.39 -5.35
N TRP A 49 23.27 18.94 -4.17
CA TRP A 49 24.06 18.75 -2.94
C TRP A 49 23.16 18.46 -1.75
N ARG A 50 23.67 17.71 -0.77
CA ARG A 50 22.93 17.46 0.46
C ARG A 50 22.88 18.74 1.29
N PHE A 51 21.72 19.02 1.90
CA PHE A 51 21.51 20.21 2.71
C PHE A 51 22.43 20.31 3.94
N ASP A 52 22.93 19.17 4.44
CA ASP A 52 23.84 19.06 5.58
C ASP A 52 25.33 19.02 5.19
N GLU A 53 25.66 19.04 3.89
CA GLU A 53 27.03 19.12 3.39
C GLU A 53 27.48 20.59 3.28
N SER A 54 28.75 20.87 3.59
CA SER A 54 29.38 22.15 3.22
C SER A 54 29.76 22.09 1.74
N PRO A 55 29.22 22.96 0.87
CA PRO A 55 29.46 22.84 -0.57
C PRO A 55 30.95 23.04 -0.88
N ALA A 56 31.55 22.06 -1.54
CA ALA A 56 32.90 22.16 -2.07
C ALA A 56 32.87 22.91 -3.42
N GLY A 57 32.52 24.21 -3.42
CA GLY A 57 32.56 25.04 -4.64
C GLY A 57 31.50 26.14 -4.75
N SER A 58 31.53 26.83 -5.91
CA SER A 58 30.54 27.85 -6.27
C SER A 58 29.16 27.23 -6.43
N ARG A 59 28.16 27.82 -5.78
CA ARG A 59 26.76 27.42 -5.91
C ARG A 59 26.29 27.66 -7.35
N THR A 60 25.77 26.62 -7.99
CA THR A 60 25.11 26.74 -9.29
C THR A 60 23.67 27.17 -9.03
N ASP A 61 23.42 28.48 -9.08
CA ASP A 61 22.05 28.99 -9.13
C ASP A 61 21.48 28.64 -10.52
N VAL A 62 20.55 27.68 -10.56
CA VAL A 62 19.92 27.27 -11.82
C VAL A 62 18.84 28.27 -12.28
N GLY A 63 18.56 29.27 -11.46
CA GLY A 63 17.57 30.30 -11.70
C GLY A 63 16.13 29.76 -11.78
N PRO A 64 15.13 30.65 -11.82
CA PRO A 64 13.72 30.28 -11.83
C PRO A 64 13.24 29.59 -13.12
N SER A 65 14.12 29.46 -14.13
CA SER A 65 13.81 28.88 -15.45
C SER A 65 13.94 27.34 -15.49
N ARG A 66 14.63 26.71 -14.54
CA ARG A 66 14.75 25.24 -14.43
C ARG A 66 14.01 24.70 -13.21
N ARG A 67 12.67 24.71 -13.28
CA ARG A 67 11.80 24.28 -12.17
C ARG A 67 11.59 22.78 -12.07
N VAL A 68 11.81 22.05 -13.16
CA VAL A 68 11.66 20.59 -13.27
C VAL A 68 12.87 20.07 -14.05
N ILE A 69 13.70 19.27 -13.40
CA ILE A 69 14.96 18.79 -13.96
C ILE A 69 14.96 17.25 -13.90
N PRO A 70 14.97 16.55 -15.05
CA PRO A 70 15.13 15.10 -15.05
C PRO A 70 16.52 14.72 -14.56
N LEU A 71 16.61 13.72 -13.69
CA LEU A 71 17.88 13.08 -13.36
C LEU A 71 18.08 11.90 -14.33
N LEU A 72 19.19 11.92 -15.06
CA LEU A 72 19.50 10.90 -16.06
C LEU A 72 19.73 9.56 -15.34
N ASP A 73 18.94 8.56 -15.72
CA ASP A 73 19.19 7.16 -15.41
C ASP A 73 18.89 6.33 -16.67
N GLU A 74 19.94 5.82 -17.31
CA GLU A 74 19.86 5.00 -18.52
C GLU A 74 19.48 3.54 -18.21
N SER A 75 19.51 3.12 -16.94
CA SER A 75 19.35 1.70 -16.55
C SER A 75 17.90 1.20 -16.63
N TYR A 76 16.92 2.11 -16.58
CA TYR A 76 15.48 1.81 -16.55
C TYR A 76 15.04 0.79 -15.46
N ALA A 77 15.92 0.48 -14.50
CA ALA A 77 15.73 -0.58 -13.52
C ALA A 77 15.09 -0.07 -12.21
N CYS A 78 14.90 1.24 -12.06
CA CYS A 78 14.29 1.85 -10.88
C CYS A 78 13.42 3.07 -11.22
N PRO A 79 12.56 3.55 -10.28
CA PRO A 79 11.75 4.75 -10.47
C PRO A 79 12.60 5.98 -10.80
N ARG A 80 12.23 6.72 -11.87
CA ARG A 80 13.03 7.85 -12.35
C ARG A 80 12.90 9.08 -11.46
N PRO A 81 13.99 9.61 -10.90
CA PRO A 81 13.93 10.78 -10.04
C PRO A 81 13.93 12.09 -10.84
N TRP A 82 13.18 13.10 -10.36
CA TRP A 82 13.12 14.44 -10.95
C TRP A 82 13.28 15.50 -9.86
N LEU A 83 14.23 16.42 -10.02
CA LEU A 83 14.35 17.57 -9.12
C LEU A 83 13.26 18.58 -9.48
N VAL A 84 12.49 19.02 -8.49
CA VAL A 84 11.44 20.02 -8.67
C VAL A 84 11.56 21.12 -7.62
N SER A 85 11.63 22.37 -8.09
CA SER A 85 11.82 23.52 -7.20
C SER A 85 10.62 23.73 -6.30
N VAL A 86 10.89 23.99 -5.01
CA VAL A 86 9.89 24.44 -4.02
C VAL A 86 9.76 25.96 -3.97
N GLN A 87 10.55 26.70 -4.74
CA GLN A 87 10.50 28.16 -4.76
C GLN A 87 9.37 28.70 -5.63
N GLY A 88 8.86 29.88 -5.27
CA GLY A 88 7.73 30.52 -5.93
C GLY A 88 6.41 29.80 -5.61
N ASP A 89 5.88 29.06 -6.60
CA ASP A 89 4.64 28.30 -6.49
C ASP A 89 4.92 26.79 -6.57
N PRO A 90 5.06 26.11 -5.41
CA PRO A 90 5.28 24.67 -5.35
C PRO A 90 4.20 23.85 -6.06
N VAL A 91 2.93 24.28 -6.00
CA VAL A 91 1.81 23.53 -6.56
C VAL A 91 1.86 23.59 -8.08
N ALA A 92 2.06 24.79 -8.64
CA ALA A 92 2.28 24.95 -10.08
C ALA A 92 3.50 24.15 -10.56
N ASN A 93 4.57 24.08 -9.77
CA ASN A 93 5.77 23.31 -10.11
C ASN A 93 5.51 21.79 -10.09
N ALA A 94 4.72 21.27 -9.14
CA ALA A 94 4.28 19.87 -9.15
C ALA A 94 3.40 19.54 -10.36
N VAL A 95 2.48 20.44 -10.75
CA VAL A 95 1.68 20.29 -11.98
C VAL A 95 2.56 20.31 -13.22
N ALA A 96 3.55 21.21 -13.28
CA ALA A 96 4.51 21.27 -14.38
C ALA A 96 5.31 19.97 -14.49
N PHE A 97 5.71 19.40 -13.36
CA PHE A 97 6.36 18.09 -13.30
C PHE A 97 5.51 16.99 -13.90
N VAL A 98 4.26 16.82 -13.44
CA VAL A 98 3.34 15.79 -13.97
C VAL A 98 3.15 15.92 -15.48
N ARG A 99 2.93 17.15 -15.98
CA ARG A 99 2.79 17.42 -17.42
C ARG A 99 4.07 17.14 -18.20
N THR A 100 5.23 17.42 -17.63
CA THR A 100 6.53 17.16 -18.27
C THR A 100 6.80 15.66 -18.38
N VAL A 101 6.58 14.92 -17.29
CA VAL A 101 6.73 13.46 -17.25
C VAL A 101 5.79 12.77 -18.25
N ALA A 102 4.55 13.23 -18.35
CA ALA A 102 3.58 12.70 -19.30
C ALA A 102 4.03 12.87 -20.76
N ARG A 103 4.68 14.00 -21.09
CA ARG A 103 5.17 14.30 -22.44
C ARG A 103 6.50 13.61 -22.79
N ALA A 104 7.30 13.27 -21.78
CA ALA A 104 8.63 12.69 -21.99
C ALA A 104 8.59 11.31 -22.67
N GLY A 105 7.46 10.59 -22.61
CA GLY A 105 7.22 9.38 -23.40
C GLY A 105 8.15 8.20 -23.06
N HIS A 106 8.81 8.20 -21.90
CA HIS A 106 9.73 7.13 -21.56
C HIS A 106 9.00 5.79 -21.32
N GLY A 107 9.72 4.66 -21.42
CA GLY A 107 9.18 3.33 -21.09
C GLY A 107 8.65 3.24 -19.65
N ARG A 108 7.71 2.32 -19.41
CA ARG A 108 7.12 2.07 -18.09
C ARG A 108 8.01 1.08 -17.32
N PHE A 109 8.34 1.42 -16.08
CA PHE A 109 9.03 0.52 -15.14
C PHE A 109 8.08 -0.60 -14.69
N LEU A 110 6.81 -0.25 -14.45
CA LEU A 110 5.79 -1.19 -13.98
C LEU A 110 4.84 -1.61 -15.09
N ARG A 111 4.34 -2.85 -15.02
CA ARG A 111 3.28 -3.36 -15.89
C ARG A 111 1.91 -2.83 -15.43
N ARG A 112 1.66 -1.54 -15.66
CA ARG A 112 0.42 -0.83 -15.31
C ARG A 112 -0.29 -0.27 -16.55
N ASP A 113 -1.60 -0.03 -16.41
CA ASP A 113 -2.44 0.58 -17.46
C ASP A 113 -2.00 2.01 -17.78
N ARG A 114 -1.63 2.75 -16.74
CA ARG A 114 -1.10 4.12 -16.80
C ARG A 114 0.21 4.22 -16.05
N ARG A 115 0.99 5.21 -16.44
CA ARG A 115 2.20 5.61 -15.72
C ARG A 115 1.82 6.07 -14.31
N LEU A 116 2.52 5.60 -13.28
CA LEU A 116 2.34 6.06 -11.91
C LEU A 116 3.41 7.08 -11.56
N VAL A 117 3.00 8.32 -11.32
CA VAL A 117 3.88 9.45 -10.98
C VAL A 117 3.72 9.78 -9.50
N ALA A 118 4.81 9.74 -8.73
CA ALA A 118 4.77 9.97 -7.30
C ALA A 118 5.26 11.38 -6.94
N ALA A 119 4.54 12.05 -6.04
CA ALA A 119 4.95 13.34 -5.50
C ALA A 119 4.68 13.41 -3.99
N PRO A 120 5.56 14.07 -3.21
CA PRO A 120 5.23 14.43 -1.83
C PRO A 120 4.29 15.63 -1.80
N VAL A 121 3.83 16.00 -0.59
CA VAL A 121 3.21 17.32 -0.33
C VAL A 121 4.29 18.42 -0.45
N ILE A 122 4.54 18.87 -1.68
CA ILE A 122 5.63 19.79 -2.03
C ILE A 122 5.50 21.15 -1.33
N GLY A 123 6.63 21.79 -1.01
CA GLY A 123 6.67 23.12 -0.38
C GLY A 123 6.41 23.13 1.14
N THR A 124 5.97 22.01 1.72
CA THR A 124 5.82 21.88 3.18
C THR A 124 7.13 21.48 3.87
N GLY A 125 7.14 21.50 5.22
CA GLY A 125 8.35 21.24 6.00
C GLY A 125 9.45 22.28 5.70
N TRP A 126 10.61 21.81 5.23
CA TRP A 126 11.75 22.66 4.85
C TRP A 126 11.51 23.53 3.60
N GLY A 127 10.39 23.33 2.88
CA GLY A 127 9.99 24.20 1.77
C GLY A 127 9.36 25.54 2.18
N GLY A 128 9.23 25.81 3.48
CA GLY A 128 8.79 27.10 4.01
C GLY A 128 7.27 27.25 4.24
N LYS A 129 6.44 26.35 3.70
CA LYS A 129 4.98 26.37 3.89
C LYS A 129 4.47 25.39 4.97
N GLN A 130 5.29 25.02 5.96
CA GLN A 130 4.91 24.04 6.99
C GLN A 130 3.70 24.49 7.84
N ALA A 131 3.62 25.79 8.17
CA ALA A 131 2.54 26.33 9.00
C ALA A 131 1.17 26.39 8.28
N VAL A 132 1.19 26.31 6.95
CA VAL A 132 0.02 26.42 6.06
C VAL A 132 -0.09 25.18 5.17
N ALA A 133 0.33 24.02 5.69
CA ALA A 133 0.33 22.77 4.94
C ALA A 133 -1.09 22.36 4.48
N GLY A 134 -2.11 22.74 5.25
CA GLY A 134 -3.52 22.57 4.84
C GLY A 134 -3.85 23.34 3.56
N ASP A 135 -3.49 24.62 3.48
CA ASP A 135 -3.73 25.43 2.28
C ASP A 135 -3.02 24.84 1.05
N VAL A 136 -1.78 24.35 1.25
CA VAL A 136 -1.03 23.66 0.19
C VAL A 136 -1.76 22.40 -0.29
N LEU A 137 -2.32 21.58 0.62
CA LEU A 137 -3.07 20.38 0.26
C LEU A 137 -4.38 20.70 -0.46
N ALA A 138 -5.11 21.70 0.02
CA ALA A 138 -6.36 22.18 -0.58
C ALA A 138 -6.16 22.69 -2.01
N GLU A 139 -4.98 23.23 -2.33
CA GLU A 139 -4.61 23.67 -3.68
C GLU A 139 -4.02 22.53 -4.53
N LEU A 140 -3.10 21.74 -3.96
CA LEU A 140 -2.35 20.70 -4.66
C LEU A 140 -3.24 19.61 -5.24
N ILE A 141 -4.18 19.08 -4.45
CA ILE A 141 -4.99 17.92 -4.86
C ILE A 141 -5.89 18.26 -6.06
N PRO A 142 -6.69 19.35 -6.03
CA PRO A 142 -7.46 19.76 -7.20
C PRO A 142 -6.59 20.09 -8.40
N ALA A 143 -5.44 20.76 -8.20
CA ALA A 143 -4.54 21.13 -9.28
C ALA A 143 -3.94 19.90 -10.00
N LEU A 144 -3.54 18.87 -9.24
CA LEU A 144 -3.09 17.60 -9.81
C LEU A 144 -4.22 16.83 -10.50
N ALA A 145 -5.42 16.82 -9.90
CA ALA A 145 -6.58 16.16 -10.50
C ALA A 145 -6.95 16.81 -11.84
N GLU A 146 -6.91 18.15 -11.92
CA GLU A 146 -7.13 18.88 -13.17
C GLU A 146 -6.00 18.63 -14.18
N ALA A 147 -4.74 18.54 -13.73
CA ALA A 147 -3.60 18.30 -14.60
C ALA A 147 -3.65 16.95 -15.33
N ILE A 148 -4.33 15.95 -14.75
CA ILE A 148 -4.48 14.62 -15.33
C ILE A 148 -5.87 14.36 -15.96
N ARG A 149 -6.74 15.38 -16.01
CA ARG A 149 -7.94 15.36 -16.84
C ARG A 149 -7.55 15.65 -18.30
N GLY A 150 -7.86 14.73 -19.21
CA GLY A 150 -7.58 14.86 -20.64
C GLY A 150 -6.49 13.90 -21.15
N ASP A 151 -5.61 14.39 -22.04
CA ASP A 151 -4.66 13.56 -22.81
C ASP A 151 -3.43 13.08 -22.01
N VAL A 152 -3.41 13.28 -20.70
CA VAL A 152 -2.33 12.82 -19.83
C VAL A 152 -2.58 11.37 -19.42
N GLU A 153 -1.79 10.44 -19.97
CA GLU A 153 -1.85 9.01 -19.63
C GLU A 153 -1.08 8.67 -18.34
N ALA A 154 -1.36 9.39 -17.25
CA ALA A 154 -0.73 9.17 -15.96
C ALA A 154 -1.76 9.16 -14.82
N ASP A 155 -1.45 8.34 -13.81
CA ASP A 155 -1.99 8.45 -12.47
C ASP A 155 -0.94 9.13 -11.57
N VAL A 156 -1.40 9.87 -10.57
CA VAL A 156 -0.53 10.56 -9.62
C VAL A 156 -0.78 9.99 -8.23
N VAL A 157 0.26 9.73 -7.46
CA VAL A 157 0.16 9.43 -6.03
C VAL A 157 0.81 10.53 -5.21
N VAL A 158 0.01 11.17 -4.37
CA VAL A 158 0.49 12.11 -3.36
C VAL A 158 0.87 11.29 -2.12
N MET A 159 2.17 11.13 -1.88
CA MET A 159 2.69 10.43 -0.71
C MET A 159 2.80 11.39 0.47
N THR A 160 2.15 11.02 1.55
CA THR A 160 2.13 11.74 2.83
C THR A 160 3.00 11.00 3.85
N TYR A 161 3.59 11.75 4.78
CA TYR A 161 4.63 11.20 5.67
C TYR A 161 4.13 10.89 7.09
N THR A 162 3.23 11.72 7.63
CA THR A 162 2.60 11.49 8.93
C THR A 162 1.12 11.16 8.77
N GLU A 163 0.54 10.50 9.78
CA GLU A 163 -0.90 10.23 9.81
C GLU A 163 -1.72 11.53 9.69
N ALA A 164 -1.25 12.63 10.29
CA ALA A 164 -1.91 13.92 10.19
C ALA A 164 -1.85 14.50 8.76
N ASP A 165 -0.72 14.38 8.06
CA ASP A 165 -0.63 14.78 6.64
C ASP A 165 -1.57 13.93 5.78
N TYR A 166 -1.64 12.62 6.02
CA TYR A 166 -2.53 11.69 5.32
C TYR A 166 -4.01 12.04 5.55
N ALA A 167 -4.40 12.22 6.81
CA ALA A 167 -5.76 12.58 7.18
C ALA A 167 -6.17 13.94 6.60
N ALA A 168 -5.28 14.94 6.62
CA ALA A 168 -5.51 16.25 6.02
C ALA A 168 -5.66 16.16 4.49
N ALA A 169 -4.85 15.34 3.81
CA ALA A 169 -4.94 15.16 2.36
C ALA A 169 -6.25 14.48 1.95
N GLN A 170 -6.68 13.46 2.67
CA GLN A 170 -7.99 12.83 2.44
C GLN A 170 -9.14 13.79 2.78
N HIS A 171 -9.01 14.62 3.82
CA HIS A 171 -9.98 15.66 4.13
C HIS A 171 -10.07 16.72 3.03
N ALA A 172 -8.94 17.17 2.48
CA ALA A 172 -8.92 18.07 1.33
C ALA A 172 -9.67 17.49 0.12
N ARG A 173 -9.60 16.17 -0.13
CA ARG A 173 -10.42 15.50 -1.15
C ARG A 173 -11.93 15.58 -0.88
N ARG A 174 -12.35 15.55 0.39
CA ARG A 174 -13.77 15.67 0.79
C ARG A 174 -14.30 17.09 0.55
N GLN A 175 -13.46 18.10 0.78
CA GLN A 175 -13.80 19.52 0.65
C GLN A 175 -13.64 20.06 -0.78
N CYS A 176 -13.10 19.27 -1.72
CA CYS A 176 -13.06 19.63 -3.14
C CYS A 176 -14.45 20.01 -3.65
N SER A 177 -14.57 20.98 -4.56
CA SER A 177 -15.86 21.45 -5.07
C SER A 177 -16.68 20.38 -5.81
N ALA A 178 -16.03 19.30 -6.28
CA ALA A 178 -16.69 18.17 -6.94
C ALA A 178 -16.04 16.82 -6.51
N PRO A 179 -16.28 16.33 -5.29
CA PRO A 179 -15.64 15.12 -4.78
C PRO A 179 -15.99 13.88 -5.59
N GLU A 180 -17.22 13.83 -6.12
CA GLU A 180 -17.72 12.74 -6.97
C GLU A 180 -16.92 12.56 -8.26
N ALA A 181 -16.36 13.65 -8.80
CA ALA A 181 -15.53 13.61 -10.01
C ALA A 181 -14.17 12.92 -9.77
N LEU A 182 -13.69 12.86 -8.52
CA LEU A 182 -12.47 12.12 -8.17
C LEU A 182 -12.64 10.60 -8.28
N TRP A 183 -13.89 10.12 -8.36
CA TRP A 183 -14.22 8.70 -8.30
C TRP A 183 -14.95 8.22 -9.56
N GLU A 184 -14.84 8.94 -10.67
CA GLU A 184 -15.55 8.65 -11.93
C GLU A 184 -15.27 7.22 -12.43
N GLU A 185 -14.04 6.74 -12.30
CA GLU A 185 -13.60 5.40 -12.70
C GLU A 185 -14.10 4.27 -11.78
N LEU A 186 -14.70 4.62 -10.64
CA LEU A 186 -15.24 3.68 -9.66
C LEU A 186 -16.78 3.77 -9.63
N PRO A 187 -17.50 2.91 -10.36
CA PRO A 187 -18.96 2.96 -10.40
C PRO A 187 -19.60 2.69 -9.04
N ARG A 188 -20.82 3.20 -8.82
CA ARG A 188 -21.56 3.07 -7.54
C ARG A 188 -21.66 1.63 -7.02
N ARG A 189 -21.79 0.65 -7.92
CA ARG A 189 -21.82 -0.80 -7.58
C ARG A 189 -20.55 -1.28 -6.85
N LEU A 190 -19.41 -0.61 -7.05
CA LEU A 190 -18.14 -0.90 -6.38
C LEU A 190 -17.92 -0.04 -5.14
N ARG A 191 -18.52 1.15 -5.08
CA ARG A 191 -18.44 2.02 -3.91
C ARG A 191 -19.20 1.47 -2.71
N ALA A 192 -20.38 0.89 -2.92
CA ALA A 192 -21.18 0.37 -1.80
C ALA A 192 -20.46 -0.76 -1.01
N PRO A 193 -19.85 -1.78 -1.63
CA PRO A 193 -19.01 -2.74 -0.91
C PRO A 193 -17.79 -2.10 -0.24
N ALA A 194 -17.15 -1.11 -0.87
CA ALA A 194 -16.03 -0.41 -0.27
C ALA A 194 -16.43 0.40 0.99
N ASP A 195 -17.61 1.02 0.96
CA ASP A 195 -18.17 1.74 2.12
C ASP A 195 -18.41 0.77 3.29
N GLN A 196 -19.01 -0.39 3.02
CA GLN A 196 -19.23 -1.43 4.03
C GLN A 196 -17.91 -1.94 4.62
N LEU A 197 -16.90 -2.21 3.77
CA LEU A 197 -15.58 -2.65 4.23
C LEU A 197 -14.88 -1.56 5.06
N ALA A 198 -15.01 -0.29 4.68
CA ALA A 198 -14.47 0.84 5.44
C ALA A 198 -15.11 0.94 6.83
N GLU A 199 -16.43 0.78 6.94
CA GLU A 199 -17.14 0.74 8.22
C GLU A 199 -16.64 -0.42 9.10
N LEU A 200 -16.51 -1.62 8.54
CA LEU A 200 -15.95 -2.78 9.25
C LEU A 200 -14.51 -2.54 9.72
N ALA A 201 -13.68 -1.89 8.88
CA ALA A 201 -12.32 -1.53 9.24
C ALA A 201 -12.29 -0.54 10.42
N MET A 202 -13.10 0.53 10.36
CA MET A 202 -13.21 1.53 11.43
C MET A 202 -13.72 0.93 12.75
N GLN A 203 -14.58 -0.08 12.68
CA GLN A 203 -15.07 -0.82 13.85
C GLN A 203 -14.08 -1.87 14.39
N GLY A 204 -12.93 -2.08 13.73
CA GLY A 204 -11.95 -3.12 14.10
C GLY A 204 -12.44 -4.55 13.84
N ARG A 205 -13.43 -4.71 12.96
CA ARG A 205 -14.07 -5.98 12.58
C ARG A 205 -13.58 -6.54 11.24
N LEU A 206 -12.72 -5.82 10.53
CA LEU A 206 -12.12 -6.26 9.27
C LEU A 206 -10.73 -6.86 9.48
N VAL A 207 -10.50 -8.03 8.86
CA VAL A 207 -9.19 -8.68 8.75
C VAL A 207 -8.77 -8.67 7.29
N LEU A 208 -7.52 -8.32 7.01
CA LEU A 208 -6.98 -8.39 5.65
C LEU A 208 -6.44 -9.80 5.37
N PHE A 209 -6.79 -10.39 4.24
CA PHE A 209 -6.20 -11.65 3.75
C PHE A 209 -5.54 -11.40 2.39
N LEU A 210 -4.21 -11.36 2.37
CA LEU A 210 -3.41 -10.92 1.22
C LEU A 210 -2.74 -12.10 0.53
N GLY A 211 -3.00 -12.25 -0.77
CA GLY A 211 -2.33 -13.21 -1.64
C GLY A 211 -1.34 -12.56 -2.62
N ALA A 212 -0.74 -13.40 -3.47
CA ALA A 212 0.37 -12.98 -4.35
C ALA A 212 -0.01 -11.88 -5.34
N GLY A 213 -1.31 -11.74 -5.66
CA GLY A 213 -1.81 -10.68 -6.53
C GLY A 213 -1.53 -9.26 -6.03
N VAL A 214 -1.38 -9.07 -4.71
CA VAL A 214 -1.04 -7.75 -4.12
C VAL A 214 0.37 -7.31 -4.53
N GLY A 215 1.28 -8.28 -4.68
CA GLY A 215 2.68 -8.05 -5.02
C GLY A 215 2.93 -7.64 -6.48
N VAL A 216 2.01 -7.93 -7.39
CA VAL A 216 2.21 -7.75 -8.84
C VAL A 216 2.51 -6.29 -9.20
N GLY A 217 1.84 -5.33 -8.54
CA GLY A 217 2.08 -3.91 -8.73
C GLY A 217 3.47 -3.43 -8.29
N ALA A 218 4.18 -4.23 -7.49
CA ALA A 218 5.57 -4.02 -7.10
C ALA A 218 6.58 -4.78 -8.00
N GLY A 219 6.09 -5.49 -9.02
CA GLY A 219 6.91 -6.32 -9.92
C GLY A 219 7.09 -7.78 -9.46
N LEU A 220 6.56 -8.16 -8.28
CA LEU A 220 6.67 -9.54 -7.78
C LEU A 220 5.96 -10.52 -8.74
N PRO A 221 6.52 -11.72 -8.93
CA PRO A 221 5.89 -12.75 -9.73
C PRO A 221 4.67 -13.34 -9.02
N LEU A 222 3.66 -13.75 -9.80
CA LEU A 222 2.65 -14.69 -9.34
C LEU A 222 3.28 -16.09 -9.19
N TRP A 223 2.52 -17.04 -8.62
CA TRP A 223 2.98 -18.40 -8.36
C TRP A 223 3.60 -19.08 -9.58
N ASP A 224 2.94 -19.00 -10.74
CA ASP A 224 3.46 -19.53 -12.01
C ASP A 224 4.81 -18.91 -12.39
N GLY A 225 4.92 -17.58 -12.31
CA GLY A 225 6.16 -16.88 -12.64
C GLY A 225 7.30 -17.17 -11.67
N LEU A 226 6.98 -17.41 -10.39
CA LEU A 226 7.96 -17.84 -9.39
C LEU A 226 8.48 -19.25 -9.73
N LEU A 227 7.58 -20.18 -10.02
CA LEU A 227 7.95 -21.55 -10.39
C LEU A 227 8.76 -21.61 -11.69
N GLU A 228 8.42 -20.78 -12.69
CA GLU A 228 9.21 -20.67 -13.91
C GLU A 228 10.66 -20.24 -13.62
N ARG A 229 10.85 -19.16 -12.84
CA ARG A 229 12.19 -18.68 -12.45
C ARG A 229 12.96 -19.72 -11.64
N LEU A 230 12.31 -20.39 -10.70
CA LEU A 230 12.94 -21.45 -9.91
C LEU A 230 13.28 -22.67 -10.76
N GLY A 231 12.44 -23.00 -11.75
CA GLY A 231 12.71 -24.04 -12.73
C GLY A 231 13.96 -23.74 -13.55
N GLU A 232 14.09 -22.51 -14.05
CA GLU A 232 15.29 -22.05 -14.76
C GLU A 232 16.54 -22.13 -13.87
N LEU A 233 16.45 -21.70 -12.61
CA LEU A 233 17.55 -21.81 -11.63
C LEU A 233 17.92 -23.26 -11.27
N ALA A 234 16.96 -24.18 -11.34
CA ALA A 234 17.18 -25.62 -11.18
C ALA A 234 17.69 -26.29 -12.47
N GLY A 235 17.81 -25.54 -13.58
CA GLY A 235 18.30 -26.02 -14.86
C GLY A 235 17.25 -26.76 -15.70
N VAL A 236 15.95 -26.48 -15.50
CA VAL A 236 14.89 -26.97 -16.39
C VAL A 236 15.05 -26.32 -17.75
N GLY A 237 15.56 -27.09 -18.71
CA GLY A 237 15.88 -26.62 -20.05
C GLY A 237 14.68 -26.67 -21.00
N ALA A 238 14.90 -26.20 -22.23
CA ALA A 238 13.87 -26.17 -23.28
C ALA A 238 13.25 -27.55 -23.57
N ALA A 239 14.04 -28.62 -23.50
CA ALA A 239 13.57 -30.00 -23.77
C ALA A 239 12.58 -30.52 -22.70
N GLU A 240 12.69 -30.04 -21.46
CA GLU A 240 11.83 -30.48 -20.34
C GLU A 240 10.63 -29.54 -20.14
N ARG A 241 10.68 -28.33 -20.73
CA ARG A 241 9.72 -27.24 -20.42
C ARG A 241 8.28 -27.63 -20.71
N GLU A 242 8.01 -28.34 -21.80
CA GLU A 242 6.65 -28.79 -22.15
C GLU A 242 6.06 -29.72 -21.08
N HIS A 243 6.83 -30.72 -20.64
CA HIS A 243 6.40 -31.63 -19.58
C HIS A 243 6.30 -30.93 -18.24
N TYR A 244 7.22 -29.99 -17.96
CA TYR A 244 7.23 -29.22 -16.72
C TYR A 244 5.95 -28.41 -16.55
N VAL A 245 5.49 -27.69 -17.57
CA VAL A 245 4.27 -26.85 -17.47
C VAL A 245 2.98 -27.66 -17.40
N GLN A 246 3.00 -28.94 -17.79
CA GLN A 246 1.86 -29.85 -17.64
C GLN A 246 1.66 -30.35 -16.20
N LEU A 247 2.69 -30.26 -15.36
CA LEU A 247 2.58 -30.59 -13.94
C LEU A 247 1.79 -29.53 -13.17
N GLY A 248 1.04 -29.96 -12.16
CA GLY A 248 0.40 -29.04 -11.20
C GLY A 248 1.43 -28.20 -10.45
N GLU A 249 1.01 -27.05 -9.91
CA GLU A 249 1.88 -26.09 -9.20
C GLU A 249 2.72 -26.75 -8.09
N LEU A 250 2.08 -27.57 -7.25
CA LEU A 250 2.76 -28.27 -6.14
C LEU A 250 3.75 -29.34 -6.61
N ASP A 251 3.51 -29.95 -7.78
CA ASP A 251 4.41 -30.94 -8.39
C ASP A 251 5.61 -30.28 -9.04
N ARG A 252 5.40 -29.16 -9.73
CA ARG A 252 6.47 -28.32 -10.26
C ARG A 252 7.41 -27.87 -9.14
N ALA A 253 6.85 -27.42 -8.02
CA ALA A 253 7.62 -27.05 -6.82
C ALA A 253 8.41 -28.23 -6.23
N GLU A 254 7.76 -29.40 -6.09
CA GLU A 254 8.40 -30.61 -5.57
C GLU A 254 9.56 -31.07 -6.47
N TYR A 255 9.35 -31.08 -7.79
CA TYR A 255 10.36 -31.43 -8.79
C TYR A 255 11.57 -30.50 -8.72
N VAL A 256 11.33 -29.18 -8.72
CA VAL A 256 12.39 -28.17 -8.56
C VAL A 256 13.14 -28.37 -7.24
N GLY A 257 12.43 -28.59 -6.14
CA GLY A 257 13.02 -28.85 -4.83
C GLY A 257 13.94 -30.07 -4.82
N GLN A 258 13.55 -31.16 -5.47
CA GLN A 258 14.37 -32.38 -5.58
C GLN A 258 15.65 -32.13 -6.39
N ARG A 259 15.54 -31.41 -7.52
CA ARG A 259 16.69 -31.10 -8.39
C ARG A 259 17.70 -30.18 -7.70
N LEU A 260 17.22 -29.14 -7.00
CA LEU A 260 18.07 -28.25 -6.22
C LEU A 260 18.79 -28.99 -5.08
N ARG A 261 18.08 -29.88 -4.36
CA ARG A 261 18.67 -30.71 -3.29
C ARG A 261 19.77 -31.62 -3.82
N GLY A 262 19.58 -32.21 -5.01
CA GLY A 262 20.62 -33.00 -5.69
C GLY A 262 21.91 -32.21 -5.99
N GLY A 263 21.79 -30.88 -6.14
CA GLY A 263 22.92 -29.95 -6.28
C GLY A 263 23.36 -29.26 -4.98
N GLY A 264 22.88 -29.69 -3.80
CA GLY A 264 23.24 -29.10 -2.51
C GLY A 264 22.59 -27.74 -2.19
N ARG A 265 21.59 -27.32 -2.96
CA ARG A 265 20.85 -26.06 -2.77
C ARG A 265 19.51 -26.30 -2.08
N HIS A 266 19.01 -25.29 -1.37
CA HIS A 266 17.73 -25.35 -0.66
C HIS A 266 16.67 -24.51 -1.37
N LEU A 267 15.51 -25.09 -1.70
CA LEU A 267 14.42 -24.42 -2.41
C LEU A 267 14.03 -23.08 -1.78
N GLY A 268 13.88 -23.05 -0.46
CA GLY A 268 13.49 -21.81 0.22
C GLY A 268 14.56 -20.71 0.14
N ALA A 269 15.85 -21.07 0.07
CA ALA A 269 16.91 -20.08 -0.11
C ALA A 269 16.87 -19.47 -1.53
N GLU A 270 16.49 -20.28 -2.53
CA GLU A 270 16.26 -19.79 -3.89
C GLU A 270 15.03 -18.89 -3.99
N VAL A 271 13.95 -19.23 -3.29
CA VAL A 271 12.76 -18.36 -3.18
C VAL A 271 13.17 -17.02 -2.56
N ALA A 272 13.91 -17.04 -1.45
CA ALA A 272 14.40 -15.83 -0.81
C ALA A 272 15.32 -15.01 -1.72
N SER A 273 16.18 -15.67 -2.51
CA SER A 273 17.05 -14.98 -3.47
C SER A 273 16.27 -14.33 -4.62
N VAL A 274 15.24 -15.01 -5.16
CA VAL A 274 14.41 -14.47 -6.25
C VAL A 274 13.60 -13.28 -5.75
N LEU A 275 12.93 -13.43 -4.61
CA LEU A 275 12.04 -12.41 -4.07
C LEU A 275 12.80 -11.26 -3.39
N GLY A 276 14.00 -11.50 -2.84
CA GLY A 276 14.85 -10.48 -2.23
C GLY A 276 15.40 -9.44 -3.21
N SER A 277 15.25 -9.66 -4.52
CA SER A 277 15.57 -8.66 -5.55
C SER A 277 14.51 -7.56 -5.69
N TYR A 278 13.35 -7.71 -5.04
CA TYR A 278 12.25 -6.75 -5.06
C TYR A 278 12.25 -5.94 -3.76
N ASP A 279 12.75 -4.71 -3.82
CA ASP A 279 12.90 -3.81 -2.66
C ASP A 279 11.90 -2.63 -2.65
N LYS A 280 11.04 -2.53 -3.68
CA LYS A 280 10.04 -1.48 -3.80
C LYS A 280 8.66 -1.94 -3.37
N VAL A 281 7.97 -1.11 -2.61
CA VAL A 281 6.60 -1.32 -2.13
C VAL A 281 5.61 -0.89 -3.21
N GLY A 282 4.70 -1.78 -3.61
CA GLY A 282 3.63 -1.44 -4.56
C GLY A 282 2.53 -0.58 -3.92
N LEU A 283 1.84 0.25 -4.72
CA LEU A 283 0.76 1.15 -4.26
C LEU A 283 -0.31 0.43 -3.41
N ALA A 284 -0.72 -0.78 -3.80
CA ALA A 284 -1.69 -1.57 -3.05
C ALA A 284 -1.23 -1.84 -1.59
N HIS A 285 0.06 -2.11 -1.35
CA HIS A 285 0.57 -2.31 0.01
C HIS A 285 0.42 -1.03 0.84
N CYS A 286 0.74 0.14 0.29
CA CYS A 286 0.57 1.42 0.98
C CYS A 286 -0.90 1.67 1.33
N LEU A 287 -1.82 1.45 0.38
CA LEU A 287 -3.26 1.65 0.59
C LEU A 287 -3.83 0.69 1.64
N LEU A 288 -3.43 -0.58 1.59
CA LEU A 288 -3.85 -1.60 2.57
C LEU A 288 -3.28 -1.34 3.96
N ALA A 289 -2.01 -0.95 4.05
CA ALA A 289 -1.37 -0.66 5.31
C ALA A 289 -2.01 0.59 5.97
N GLY A 290 -2.45 1.57 5.16
CA GLY A 290 -3.18 2.75 5.62
C GLY A 290 -4.58 2.49 6.18
N LEU A 291 -5.13 1.27 6.04
CA LEU A 291 -6.41 0.91 6.64
C LEU A 291 -6.29 0.72 8.16
N PRO A 292 -7.30 1.06 8.96
CA PRO A 292 -7.28 0.86 10.42
C PRO A 292 -7.46 -0.61 10.86
N CYS A 293 -6.95 -1.57 10.08
CA CYS A 293 -6.98 -3.00 10.40
C CYS A 293 -5.81 -3.37 11.32
N LYS A 294 -6.11 -4.13 12.39
CA LYS A 294 -5.09 -4.60 13.36
C LYS A 294 -4.54 -5.97 12.99
N GLU A 295 -5.33 -6.77 12.27
CA GLU A 295 -4.97 -8.12 11.92
C GLU A 295 -4.86 -8.28 10.40
N THR A 296 -3.79 -8.93 9.97
CA THR A 296 -3.57 -9.28 8.57
C THR A 296 -3.05 -10.70 8.49
N VAL A 297 -3.53 -11.45 7.50
CA VAL A 297 -3.09 -12.80 7.15
C VAL A 297 -2.55 -12.76 5.73
N THR A 298 -1.46 -13.45 5.46
CA THR A 298 -0.92 -13.57 4.11
C THR A 298 -0.34 -14.94 3.83
N THR A 299 -0.44 -15.36 2.57
CA THR A 299 0.27 -16.50 2.02
C THR A 299 1.55 -16.08 1.28
N ASN A 300 1.88 -14.78 1.28
CA ASN A 300 3.05 -14.24 0.61
C ASN A 300 4.32 -14.38 1.45
N TYR A 301 5.43 -14.65 0.78
CA TYR A 301 6.73 -14.85 1.42
C TYR A 301 7.49 -13.55 1.63
N ASP A 302 7.32 -12.54 0.75
CA ASP A 302 8.03 -11.25 0.76
C ASP A 302 7.71 -10.36 1.97
N THR A 303 8.47 -9.29 2.17
CA THR A 303 8.35 -8.38 3.33
C THR A 303 7.78 -7.00 2.95
N LEU A 304 7.12 -6.86 1.80
CA LEU A 304 6.70 -5.54 1.29
C LEU A 304 5.58 -4.91 2.10
N PHE A 305 4.67 -5.71 2.66
CA PHE A 305 3.60 -5.19 3.52
C PHE A 305 4.15 -4.69 4.88
N GLU A 306 5.12 -5.40 5.43
CA GLU A 306 5.84 -5.02 6.64
C GLU A 306 6.60 -3.73 6.43
N THR A 307 7.29 -3.61 5.28
CA THR A 307 7.98 -2.39 4.86
C THR A 307 6.99 -1.22 4.74
N ALA A 308 5.84 -1.42 4.08
CA ALA A 308 4.79 -0.41 3.98
C ALA A 308 4.28 0.05 5.37
N CYS A 309 4.13 -0.87 6.33
CA CYS A 309 3.75 -0.53 7.70
C CYS A 309 4.85 0.25 8.43
N ALA A 310 6.12 -0.17 8.27
CA ALA A 310 7.26 0.47 8.89
C ALA A 310 7.47 1.91 8.38
N ASP A 311 7.23 2.15 7.09
CA ASP A 311 7.28 3.48 6.46
C ASP A 311 6.28 4.47 7.09
N MET A 312 5.13 3.98 7.56
CA MET A 312 4.15 4.77 8.31
C MET A 312 4.44 4.85 9.82
N LYS A 313 5.57 4.30 10.27
CA LYS A 313 5.98 4.17 11.68
C LYS A 313 5.03 3.29 12.50
N GLN A 314 4.36 2.34 11.86
CA GLN A 314 3.50 1.37 12.51
C GLN A 314 4.28 0.08 12.78
N GLN A 315 4.37 -0.31 14.05
CA GLN A 315 4.99 -1.58 14.43
C GLN A 315 4.04 -2.76 14.12
N VAL A 316 4.58 -3.76 13.43
CA VAL A 316 3.87 -5.00 13.09
C VAL A 316 4.54 -6.18 13.78
N ALA A 317 3.78 -6.95 14.55
CA ALA A 317 4.25 -8.26 15.01
C ALA A 317 4.07 -9.29 13.89
N VAL A 318 5.16 -9.89 13.41
CA VAL A 318 5.11 -10.90 12.33
C VAL A 318 5.01 -12.28 12.95
N LEU A 319 3.88 -12.96 12.82
CA LEU A 319 3.67 -14.31 13.35
C LEU A 319 4.00 -15.37 12.28
N PRO A 320 4.65 -16.49 12.67
CA PRO A 320 5.04 -16.90 14.03
C PRO A 320 6.38 -16.36 14.55
N TYR A 321 7.09 -15.54 13.79
CA TYR A 321 8.53 -15.28 13.99
C TYR A 321 8.89 -14.27 15.08
N ALA A 322 8.15 -13.15 15.12
CA ALA A 322 8.39 -12.00 15.97
C ALA A 322 7.07 -11.55 16.64
N PRO A 323 6.49 -12.36 17.54
CA PRO A 323 5.35 -11.92 18.34
C PRO A 323 5.76 -10.74 19.22
N ALA A 324 5.06 -9.61 19.11
CA ALA A 324 5.33 -8.42 19.92
C ALA A 324 4.09 -8.03 20.73
N THR A 325 4.22 -8.02 22.05
CA THR A 325 3.12 -7.74 22.99
C THR A 325 2.63 -6.29 22.97
N ARG A 326 3.44 -5.36 22.43
CA ARG A 326 3.11 -3.93 22.32
C ARG A 326 2.74 -3.50 20.91
N ALA A 327 2.82 -4.37 19.91
CA ALA A 327 2.45 -4.02 18.55
C ALA A 327 0.92 -3.86 18.46
N GLN A 328 0.48 -2.75 17.86
CA GLN A 328 -0.95 -2.50 17.65
C GLN A 328 -1.50 -3.26 16.44
N ARG A 329 -0.61 -3.71 15.56
CA ARG A 329 -0.90 -4.52 14.37
C ARG A 329 -0.06 -5.80 14.40
N TRP A 330 -0.60 -6.86 13.80
CA TRP A 330 0.16 -8.08 13.55
C TRP A 330 -0.19 -8.70 12.20
N LEU A 331 0.79 -9.43 11.66
CA LEU A 331 0.76 -10.09 10.36
C LEU A 331 1.02 -11.58 10.52
N LEU A 332 0.06 -12.43 10.14
CA LEU A 332 0.25 -13.87 10.06
C LEU A 332 0.79 -14.28 8.70
N LYS A 333 1.97 -14.90 8.66
CA LYS A 333 2.48 -15.56 7.47
C LYS A 333 2.17 -17.05 7.51
N MET A 334 1.21 -17.48 6.70
CA MET A 334 0.78 -18.89 6.67
C MET A 334 1.82 -19.79 6.01
N HIS A 335 2.45 -19.34 4.92
CA HIS A 335 3.34 -20.18 4.11
C HIS A 335 4.83 -19.90 4.32
N GLY A 336 5.15 -19.20 5.41
CA GLY A 336 6.52 -18.84 5.77
C GLY A 336 6.96 -17.47 5.26
N CYS A 337 8.24 -17.15 5.46
CA CYS A 337 8.84 -15.85 5.15
C CYS A 337 10.19 -16.02 4.44
N VAL A 338 10.55 -15.11 3.54
CA VAL A 338 11.88 -15.10 2.91
C VAL A 338 13.03 -14.92 3.91
N GLU A 339 12.77 -14.25 5.04
CA GLU A 339 13.74 -14.11 6.15
C GLU A 339 13.95 -15.43 6.92
N HIS A 340 13.02 -16.38 6.77
CA HIS A 340 13.03 -17.71 7.38
C HIS A 340 12.88 -18.80 6.32
N ALA A 341 13.83 -18.83 5.38
CA ALA A 341 13.80 -19.68 4.18
C ALA A 341 13.49 -21.17 4.44
N GLN A 342 13.84 -21.72 5.61
CA GLN A 342 13.55 -23.10 5.98
C GLN A 342 12.05 -23.39 6.20
N ASP A 343 11.24 -22.37 6.47
CA ASP A 343 9.83 -22.50 6.83
C ASP A 343 8.89 -22.30 5.63
N ILE A 344 9.45 -22.09 4.43
CA ILE A 344 8.68 -21.90 3.20
C ILE A 344 7.86 -23.14 2.85
N VAL A 345 6.55 -22.94 2.70
CA VAL A 345 5.56 -23.95 2.30
C VAL A 345 5.25 -23.78 0.81
N LEU A 346 5.91 -24.57 -0.04
CA LEU A 346 5.77 -24.46 -1.49
C LEU A 346 5.54 -25.81 -2.19
N THR A 347 6.14 -26.90 -1.70
CA THR A 347 6.04 -28.22 -2.35
C THR A 347 4.82 -29.02 -1.89
N ARG A 348 4.42 -30.03 -2.67
CA ARG A 348 3.38 -31.00 -2.25
C ARG A 348 3.66 -31.58 -0.86
N GLN A 349 4.91 -31.94 -0.57
CA GLN A 349 5.29 -32.48 0.74
C GLN A 349 5.07 -31.47 1.87
N ASN A 350 5.32 -30.17 1.62
CA ASN A 350 5.04 -29.13 2.62
C ASN A 350 3.55 -29.03 2.92
N TYR A 351 2.69 -29.02 1.89
CA TYR A 351 1.23 -28.94 2.03
C TYR A 351 0.63 -30.16 2.74
N LEU A 352 1.16 -31.36 2.51
CA LEU A 352 0.73 -32.57 3.24
C LEU A 352 1.03 -32.48 4.73
N ARG A 353 2.17 -31.88 5.10
CA ARG A 353 2.62 -31.74 6.51
C ARG A 353 2.11 -30.47 7.19
N TYR A 354 1.36 -29.62 6.47
CA TYR A 354 0.92 -28.33 6.98
C TYR A 354 0.02 -28.47 8.21
N ALA A 355 -0.94 -29.39 8.18
CA ALA A 355 -1.87 -29.64 9.28
C ALA A 355 -1.17 -30.04 10.59
N GLU A 356 -0.03 -30.73 10.51
CA GLU A 356 0.75 -31.15 11.69
C GLU A 356 1.64 -30.00 12.21
N ARG A 357 2.30 -29.28 11.29
CA ARG A 357 3.33 -28.28 11.65
C ARG A 357 2.76 -26.91 11.98
N ASN A 358 1.65 -26.53 11.35
CA ASN A 358 1.09 -25.18 11.40
C ASN A 358 -0.34 -25.17 11.96
N ALA A 359 -0.73 -26.20 12.73
CA ALA A 359 -2.07 -26.31 13.34
C ALA A 359 -2.46 -25.07 14.15
N ALA A 360 -1.53 -24.50 14.91
CA ALA A 360 -1.77 -23.28 15.69
C ALA A 360 -2.05 -22.07 14.79
N LEU A 361 -1.35 -21.95 13.66
CA LEU A 361 -1.58 -20.86 12.69
C LEU A 361 -2.95 -21.01 12.03
N ALA A 362 -3.31 -22.23 11.66
CA ALA A 362 -4.65 -22.55 11.17
C ALA A 362 -5.73 -22.18 12.19
N GLY A 363 -5.53 -22.50 13.48
CA GLY A 363 -6.45 -22.13 14.57
C GLY A 363 -6.67 -20.63 14.71
N ILE A 364 -5.63 -19.82 14.50
CA ILE A 364 -5.75 -18.35 14.49
C ILE A 364 -6.65 -17.89 13.33
N VAL A 365 -6.46 -18.44 12.12
CA VAL A 365 -7.29 -18.11 10.95
C VAL A 365 -8.73 -18.56 11.16
N GLN A 366 -8.96 -19.74 11.74
CA GLN A 366 -10.30 -20.24 12.09
C GLN A 366 -11.01 -19.27 13.04
N ALA A 367 -10.33 -18.84 14.11
CA ALA A 367 -10.90 -17.90 15.07
C ALA A 367 -11.29 -16.57 14.41
N MET A 368 -10.50 -16.09 13.45
CA MET A 368 -10.83 -14.88 12.69
C MET A 368 -12.03 -15.06 11.79
N LEU A 369 -12.10 -16.17 11.03
CA LEU A 369 -13.23 -16.47 10.15
C LEU A 369 -14.56 -16.55 10.94
N ILE A 370 -14.51 -16.94 12.21
CA ILE A 370 -15.68 -17.02 13.09
C ILE A 370 -16.04 -15.65 13.69
N THR A 371 -15.06 -14.80 13.99
CA THR A 371 -15.27 -13.59 14.81
C THR A 371 -15.24 -12.27 14.04
N LYS A 372 -14.74 -12.27 12.81
CA LYS A 372 -14.48 -11.07 12.02
C LYS A 372 -14.77 -11.31 10.53
N HIS A 373 -14.88 -10.21 9.79
CA HIS A 373 -15.05 -10.23 8.34
C HIS A 373 -13.69 -10.21 7.65
N MET A 374 -13.44 -11.14 6.72
CA MET A 374 -12.18 -11.15 5.96
C MET A 374 -12.30 -10.40 4.63
N LEU A 375 -11.33 -9.55 4.30
CA LEU A 375 -11.13 -8.99 2.96
C LEU A 375 -10.05 -9.79 2.23
N PHE A 376 -10.45 -10.62 1.27
CA PHE A 376 -9.52 -11.36 0.41
C PHE A 376 -9.11 -10.50 -0.78
N LEU A 377 -7.80 -10.26 -0.93
CA LEU A 377 -7.24 -9.48 -2.02
C LEU A 377 -6.03 -10.19 -2.65
N GLY A 378 -6.03 -10.29 -3.97
CA GLY A 378 -4.94 -10.96 -4.70
C GLY A 378 -4.82 -12.45 -4.38
N PHE A 379 -5.89 -13.05 -3.84
CA PHE A 379 -5.95 -14.42 -3.40
C PHE A 379 -6.95 -15.21 -4.24
N SER A 380 -6.54 -16.36 -4.77
CA SER A 380 -7.33 -17.14 -5.74
C SER A 380 -8.45 -17.97 -5.10
N LEU A 381 -8.47 -18.09 -3.76
CA LEU A 381 -9.34 -19.02 -3.02
C LEU A 381 -9.17 -20.50 -3.44
N ARG A 382 -8.02 -20.86 -4.03
CA ARG A 382 -7.70 -22.23 -4.45
C ARG A 382 -6.66 -22.92 -3.57
N ASP A 383 -6.19 -22.23 -2.53
CA ASP A 383 -5.16 -22.78 -1.67
C ASP A 383 -5.69 -23.93 -0.80
N ASP A 384 -5.09 -25.12 -0.92
CA ASP A 384 -5.52 -26.33 -0.21
C ASP A 384 -5.51 -26.17 1.32
N ASN A 385 -4.55 -25.42 1.89
CA ASN A 385 -4.48 -25.23 3.34
C ASN A 385 -5.62 -24.33 3.82
N PHE A 386 -5.89 -23.25 3.09
CA PHE A 386 -7.04 -22.38 3.36
C PHE A 386 -8.38 -23.12 3.20
N LEU A 387 -8.53 -23.93 2.14
CA LEU A 387 -9.76 -24.70 1.92
C LEU A 387 -10.06 -25.64 3.09
N ARG A 388 -9.02 -26.31 3.64
CA ARG A 388 -9.15 -27.15 4.85
C ARG A 388 -9.57 -26.34 6.07
N ILE A 389 -9.02 -25.14 6.25
CA ILE A 389 -9.38 -24.24 7.36
C ILE A 389 -10.86 -23.85 7.27
N VAL A 390 -11.32 -23.42 6.09
CA VAL A 390 -12.73 -23.06 5.87
C VAL A 390 -13.65 -24.25 6.12
N ASP A 391 -13.30 -25.45 5.64
CA ASP A 391 -14.09 -26.65 5.87
C ASP A 391 -14.24 -26.98 7.36
N GLN A 392 -13.16 -26.84 8.13
CA GLN A 392 -13.19 -27.01 9.59
C GLN A 392 -14.08 -25.96 10.28
N VAL A 393 -14.04 -24.70 9.83
CA VAL A 393 -14.94 -23.65 10.33
C VAL A 393 -16.39 -23.98 10.00
N ARG A 394 -16.68 -24.41 8.77
CA ARG A 394 -18.03 -24.83 8.34
C ARG A 394 -18.58 -25.93 9.25
N GLN A 395 -17.80 -26.97 9.52
CA GLN A 395 -18.20 -28.07 10.40
C GLN A 395 -18.44 -27.62 11.85
N ALA A 396 -17.66 -26.66 12.34
CA ALA A 396 -17.79 -26.16 13.70
C ALA A 396 -19.00 -25.22 13.89
N VAL A 397 -19.28 -24.36 12.90
CA VAL A 397 -20.35 -23.34 12.98
C VAL A 397 -21.70 -23.90 12.49
N HIS A 398 -21.69 -24.88 11.58
CA HIS A 398 -22.89 -25.52 11.04
C HIS A 398 -22.82 -27.06 11.12
N PRO A 399 -22.93 -27.66 12.33
CA PRO A 399 -22.75 -29.10 12.51
C PRO A 399 -23.87 -29.96 11.90
N GLU A 400 -25.07 -29.41 11.70
CA GLU A 400 -26.25 -30.15 11.24
C GLU A 400 -27.11 -29.36 10.25
N GLY A 401 -26.99 -29.66 8.95
CA GLY A 401 -28.07 -29.59 7.94
C GLY A 401 -28.86 -28.29 7.73
N THR A 402 -28.56 -27.21 8.44
CA THR A 402 -29.21 -25.91 8.33
C THR A 402 -28.57 -25.14 7.18
N PHE A 403 -28.94 -25.56 5.97
CA PHE A 403 -28.76 -24.78 4.77
C PHE A 403 -30.02 -23.91 4.56
N PRO A 404 -29.90 -22.61 4.27
CA PRO A 404 -28.67 -21.85 4.09
C PRO A 404 -28.11 -21.26 5.40
N PRO A 405 -26.81 -20.94 5.45
CA PRO A 405 -26.27 -20.10 6.51
C PRO A 405 -27.01 -18.75 6.54
N ASP A 406 -27.11 -18.17 7.73
CA ASP A 406 -27.66 -16.83 7.94
C ASP A 406 -26.99 -15.84 6.96
N PRO A 407 -27.77 -15.12 6.11
CA PRO A 407 -27.23 -14.10 5.22
C PRO A 407 -26.39 -13.03 5.93
N GLU A 408 -26.58 -12.84 7.24
CA GLU A 408 -25.80 -11.91 8.05
C GLU A 408 -24.41 -12.44 8.46
N HIS A 409 -24.13 -13.74 8.31
CA HIS A 409 -22.86 -14.38 8.69
C HIS A 409 -22.02 -14.79 7.48
N ARG A 410 -21.62 -13.82 6.66
CA ARG A 410 -20.59 -14.00 5.62
C ARG A 410 -19.21 -14.11 6.28
N LEU A 411 -18.37 -15.03 5.79
CA LEU A 411 -16.96 -15.18 6.21
C LEU A 411 -16.09 -14.00 5.71
N GLY A 412 -16.49 -13.36 4.61
CA GLY A 412 -15.72 -12.25 4.07
C GLY A 412 -16.17 -11.76 2.70
N THR A 413 -15.36 -10.86 2.13
CA THR A 413 -15.51 -10.32 0.78
C THR A 413 -14.24 -10.59 -0.02
N SER A 414 -14.38 -11.14 -1.22
CA SER A 414 -13.28 -11.35 -2.16
C SER A 414 -13.31 -10.32 -3.28
N VAL A 415 -12.20 -9.58 -3.43
CA VAL A 415 -12.01 -8.60 -4.51
C VAL A 415 -11.26 -9.26 -5.66
N MET A 416 -11.95 -9.42 -6.79
CA MET A 416 -11.46 -10.12 -7.97
C MET A 416 -11.35 -9.17 -9.16
N LEU A 417 -10.27 -9.32 -9.93
CA LEU A 417 -10.09 -8.53 -11.15
C LEU A 417 -11.16 -8.85 -12.19
N PHE A 418 -11.52 -10.13 -12.34
CA PHE A 418 -12.55 -10.58 -13.27
C PHE A 418 -13.49 -11.57 -12.62
N ASN A 419 -14.72 -11.60 -13.09
CA ASN A 419 -15.72 -12.53 -12.61
C ASN A 419 -15.39 -13.97 -13.01
N ASN A 420 -15.53 -14.89 -12.06
CA ASN A 420 -15.57 -16.32 -12.33
C ASN A 420 -16.92 -16.84 -11.81
N PRO A 421 -17.95 -16.94 -12.66
CA PRO A 421 -19.30 -17.28 -12.21
C PRO A 421 -19.38 -18.62 -11.47
N LEU A 422 -18.59 -19.62 -11.90
CA LEU A 422 -18.59 -20.94 -11.28
C LEU A 422 -17.98 -20.90 -9.88
N LEU A 423 -16.86 -20.19 -9.72
CA LEU A 423 -16.24 -20.01 -8.41
C LEU A 423 -17.13 -19.13 -7.51
N ALA A 424 -17.76 -18.10 -8.05
CA ALA A 424 -18.71 -17.27 -7.30
C ALA A 424 -19.90 -18.09 -6.79
N ASP A 425 -20.47 -18.98 -7.62
CA ASP A 425 -21.56 -19.86 -7.22
C ASP A 425 -21.15 -20.87 -6.14
N LEU A 426 -19.91 -21.38 -6.21
CA LEU A 426 -19.35 -22.30 -5.21
C LEU A 426 -19.25 -21.67 -3.81
N TRP A 427 -19.01 -20.37 -3.74
CA TRP A 427 -18.77 -19.62 -2.50
C TRP A 427 -19.91 -18.66 -2.14
N LYS A 428 -21.04 -18.70 -2.86
CA LYS A 428 -22.13 -17.72 -2.76
C LYS A 428 -22.78 -17.64 -1.38
N ASN A 429 -22.56 -18.64 -0.53
CA ASN A 429 -23.14 -18.73 0.79
C ASN A 429 -22.19 -18.18 1.87
N GLU A 430 -20.90 -18.08 1.58
CA GLU A 430 -19.88 -17.73 2.56
C GLU A 430 -19.12 -16.44 2.24
N ILE A 431 -18.92 -16.11 0.96
CA ILE A 431 -18.07 -14.99 0.53
C ILE A 431 -18.85 -14.09 -0.41
N ASP A 432 -18.82 -12.79 -0.15
CA ASP A 432 -19.32 -11.76 -1.06
C ASP A 432 -18.28 -11.48 -2.16
N TRP A 433 -18.74 -11.30 -3.39
CA TRP A 433 -17.87 -11.14 -4.56
C TRP A 433 -17.89 -9.71 -5.08
N VAL A 434 -16.72 -9.07 -5.14
CA VAL A 434 -16.54 -7.76 -5.77
C VAL A 434 -15.71 -7.92 -7.03
N CYS A 435 -16.37 -7.86 -8.18
CA CYS A 435 -15.72 -7.96 -9.50
C CYS A 435 -15.43 -6.56 -10.06
N LEU A 436 -14.14 -6.25 -10.22
CA LEU A 436 -13.67 -4.92 -10.62
C LEU A 436 -13.77 -4.71 -12.14
N GLY A 437 -13.28 -5.68 -12.92
CA GLY A 437 -13.28 -5.67 -14.37
C GLY A 437 -14.66 -5.89 -14.97
N GLU A 438 -14.81 -5.40 -16.19
CA GLU A 438 -15.99 -5.55 -17.03
C GLU A 438 -15.58 -6.22 -18.35
N GLU A 439 -16.57 -6.63 -19.14
CA GLU A 439 -16.32 -7.25 -20.44
C GLU A 439 -15.50 -6.30 -21.33
N GLY A 440 -14.44 -6.83 -21.96
CA GLY A 440 -13.52 -6.05 -22.80
C GLY A 440 -12.39 -5.33 -22.04
N MET A 441 -12.36 -5.34 -20.70
CA MET A 441 -11.24 -4.78 -19.96
C MET A 441 -10.00 -5.67 -19.97
N THR A 442 -8.84 -5.05 -20.06
CA THR A 442 -7.55 -5.73 -19.91
C THR A 442 -7.23 -5.96 -18.42
N HIS A 443 -6.34 -6.91 -18.14
CA HIS A 443 -5.86 -7.16 -16.77
C HIS A 443 -5.25 -5.91 -16.12
N THR A 444 -4.54 -5.08 -16.87
CA THR A 444 -3.93 -3.85 -16.35
C THR A 444 -5.00 -2.81 -15.99
N GLN A 445 -6.08 -2.71 -16.78
CA GLN A 445 -7.21 -1.82 -16.48
C GLN A 445 -7.96 -2.26 -15.21
N ALA A 446 -8.26 -3.56 -15.10
CA ALA A 446 -8.90 -4.10 -13.90
C ALA A 446 -8.01 -3.95 -12.66
N SER A 447 -6.70 -4.15 -12.79
CA SER A 447 -5.73 -3.94 -11.72
C SER A 447 -5.65 -2.47 -11.31
N ARG A 448 -5.65 -1.53 -12.25
CA ARG A 448 -5.74 -0.09 -11.94
C ARG A 448 -7.02 0.24 -11.17
N ARG A 449 -8.16 -0.32 -11.58
CA ARG A 449 -9.43 -0.15 -10.86
C ARG A 449 -9.40 -0.75 -9.46
N CYS A 450 -8.61 -1.81 -9.24
CA CYS A 450 -8.35 -2.35 -7.90
C CYS A 450 -7.67 -1.31 -7.01
N ASP A 451 -6.64 -0.63 -7.51
CA ASP A 451 -5.97 0.43 -6.75
C ASP A 451 -6.95 1.57 -6.42
N ILE A 452 -7.82 1.96 -7.37
CA ILE A 452 -8.85 3.00 -7.15
C ILE A 452 -9.87 2.55 -6.10
N PHE A 453 -10.29 1.28 -6.12
CA PHE A 453 -11.17 0.70 -5.12
C PHE A 453 -10.54 0.75 -3.71
N LEU A 454 -9.25 0.40 -3.60
CA LEU A 454 -8.51 0.44 -2.33
C LEU A 454 -8.30 1.87 -1.83
N ASP A 455 -8.01 2.81 -2.72
CA ASP A 455 -7.89 4.25 -2.40
C ASP A 455 -9.21 4.80 -1.89
N TYR A 456 -10.33 4.43 -2.52
CA TYR A 456 -11.66 4.81 -2.07
C TYR A 456 -12.00 4.22 -0.70
N LEU A 457 -11.71 2.94 -0.48
CA LEU A 457 -11.90 2.28 0.81
C LEU A 457 -11.07 2.97 1.91
N ALA A 458 -9.80 3.28 1.63
CA ALA A 458 -8.91 3.97 2.55
C ALA A 458 -9.36 5.42 2.84
N PHE A 459 -9.86 6.13 1.82
CA PHE A 459 -10.47 7.45 1.94
C PHE A 459 -11.71 7.44 2.86
N ARG A 460 -12.54 6.40 2.75
CA ARG A 460 -13.71 6.21 3.62
C ARG A 460 -13.34 5.83 5.04
N ALA A 461 -12.25 5.08 5.23
CA ALA A 461 -11.75 4.63 6.52
C ALA A 461 -10.76 5.60 7.21
N THR A 462 -10.56 6.80 6.66
CA THR A 462 -9.53 7.75 7.15
C THR A 462 -9.85 8.29 8.56
N SER A 463 -8.82 8.39 9.41
CA SER A 463 -8.88 9.01 10.74
C SER A 463 -9.05 10.55 10.68
N GLN A 464 -9.19 11.18 11.85
CA GLN A 464 -9.28 12.65 12.00
C GLN A 464 -8.02 13.24 12.65
N ALA A 465 -6.86 12.60 12.42
CA ALA A 465 -5.57 12.96 13.04
C ALA A 465 -5.02 14.35 12.66
N HIS A 466 -5.71 15.10 11.81
CA HIS A 466 -5.33 16.46 11.41
C HIS A 466 -6.13 17.55 12.14
N LEU A 467 -7.26 17.21 12.77
CA LEU A 467 -8.27 18.15 13.26
C LEU A 467 -7.69 19.22 14.21
N MET A 468 -6.83 18.78 15.13
CA MET A 468 -6.25 19.64 16.17
C MET A 468 -4.84 20.14 15.83
N ASP A 469 -4.22 19.70 14.72
CA ASP A 469 -2.90 20.18 14.28
C ASP A 469 -3.03 21.54 13.55
N PRO A 470 -2.39 22.63 14.04
CA PRO A 470 -2.58 23.98 13.50
C PRO A 470 -2.12 24.12 12.05
N ARG A 471 -1.22 23.25 11.56
CA ARG A 471 -0.73 23.28 10.18
C ARG A 471 -1.83 23.07 9.14
N PHE A 472 -2.91 22.41 9.52
CA PHE A 472 -3.98 21.98 8.63
C PHE A 472 -5.26 22.79 8.77
N GLY A 473 -5.21 23.98 9.39
CA GLY A 473 -6.39 24.86 9.49
C GLY A 473 -7.06 25.15 8.15
N GLY A 474 -6.26 25.27 7.08
CA GLY A 474 -6.74 25.58 5.71
C GLY A 474 -7.60 24.51 5.04
N VAL A 475 -7.62 23.26 5.53
CA VAL A 475 -8.49 22.20 4.97
C VAL A 475 -9.79 22.01 5.76
N LEU A 476 -9.91 22.59 6.96
CA LEU A 476 -11.06 22.32 7.84
C LEU A 476 -12.33 23.01 7.36
N GLY A 477 -13.45 22.27 7.36
CA GLY A 477 -14.77 22.83 7.12
C GLY A 477 -15.34 23.55 8.35
N GLU A 478 -16.53 24.14 8.19
CA GLU A 478 -17.21 24.87 9.28
C GLU A 478 -17.49 23.98 10.51
N GLU A 479 -17.94 22.74 10.29
CA GLU A 479 -18.22 21.77 11.35
C GLU A 479 -16.96 21.38 12.13
N ASP A 480 -15.84 21.16 11.42
CA ASP A 480 -14.55 20.83 12.03
C ASP A 480 -14.00 21.99 12.85
N LEU A 481 -14.12 23.22 12.35
CA LEU A 481 -13.72 24.42 13.07
C LEU A 481 -14.55 24.60 14.35
N ALA A 482 -15.86 24.35 14.29
CA ALA A 482 -16.73 24.40 15.46
C ALA A 482 -16.32 23.34 16.50
N LEU A 483 -16.07 22.09 16.08
CA LEU A 483 -15.60 21.03 16.98
C LEU A 483 -14.22 21.36 17.57
N ARG A 484 -13.30 21.86 16.76
CA ARG A 484 -11.96 22.28 17.20
C ARG A 484 -12.03 23.35 18.29
N GLN A 485 -12.88 24.36 18.12
CA GLN A 485 -13.09 25.41 19.12
C GLN A 485 -13.59 24.86 20.46
N LEU A 486 -14.47 23.85 20.44
CA LEU A 486 -14.94 23.18 21.65
C LEU A 486 -13.83 22.39 22.36
N LEU A 487 -12.89 21.80 21.61
CA LEU A 487 -11.79 20.98 22.15
C LEU A 487 -10.56 21.80 22.54
N GLU A 488 -10.39 23.00 22.00
CA GLU A 488 -9.21 23.83 22.20
C GLU A 488 -8.88 24.13 23.68
N PRO A 489 -9.85 24.38 24.58
CA PRO A 489 -9.56 24.57 26.01
C PRO A 489 -8.85 23.37 26.65
N LEU A 490 -9.09 22.15 26.16
CA LEU A 490 -8.46 20.94 26.67
C LEU A 490 -6.96 20.87 26.33
N LEU A 491 -6.53 21.46 25.20
CA LEU A 491 -5.10 21.57 24.86
C LEU A 491 -4.33 22.41 25.88
N ARG A 492 -4.99 23.44 26.41
CA ARG A 492 -4.44 24.42 27.36
C ARG A 492 -4.64 24.01 28.82
N ALA A 493 -5.33 22.90 29.08
CA ALA A 493 -5.61 22.43 30.42
C ALA A 493 -4.30 22.16 31.18
N SER A 494 -4.21 22.70 32.40
CA SER A 494 -3.05 22.61 33.28
C SER A 494 -3.49 22.34 34.73
N GLY A 495 -2.54 22.05 35.62
CA GLY A 495 -2.83 21.91 37.05
C GLY A 495 -3.64 20.66 37.43
N PRO A 496 -4.59 20.75 38.39
CA PRO A 496 -5.30 19.60 38.95
C PRO A 496 -6.05 18.75 37.92
N ALA A 497 -6.54 19.34 36.83
CA ALA A 497 -7.27 18.62 35.78
C ALA A 497 -6.42 17.50 35.13
N ARG A 498 -5.11 17.75 34.92
CA ARG A 498 -4.20 16.74 34.39
C ARG A 498 -3.89 15.59 35.36
N LYS A 499 -4.19 15.78 36.65
CA LYS A 499 -4.01 14.77 37.70
C LYS A 499 -5.25 13.89 37.88
N ALA A 500 -6.36 14.22 37.23
CA ALA A 500 -7.57 13.40 37.29
C ALA A 500 -7.31 12.03 36.66
N ALA A 501 -7.87 10.97 37.26
CA ALA A 501 -7.68 9.59 36.79
C ALA A 501 -8.16 9.35 35.35
N ALA A 502 -9.14 10.15 34.87
CA ALA A 502 -9.67 10.08 33.52
C ALA A 502 -8.85 10.89 32.49
N TRP A 503 -7.88 11.70 32.92
CA TRP A 503 -7.06 12.51 32.02
C TRP A 503 -6.34 11.72 30.92
N PRO A 504 -5.81 10.49 31.15
CA PRO A 504 -5.23 9.69 30.08
C PRO A 504 -6.17 9.47 28.88
N MET A 505 -7.47 9.27 29.12
CA MET A 505 -8.45 9.10 28.02
C MET A 505 -8.60 10.39 27.21
N VAL A 506 -8.63 11.55 27.88
CA VAL A 506 -8.71 12.86 27.23
C VAL A 506 -7.44 13.15 26.44
N ARG A 507 -6.28 12.84 27.02
CA ARG A 507 -4.98 12.93 26.36
C ARG A 507 -4.95 12.08 25.09
N ASP A 508 -5.36 10.83 25.18
CA ASP A 508 -5.31 9.88 24.07
C ASP A 508 -6.26 10.32 22.94
N LEU A 509 -7.44 10.85 23.28
CA LEU A 509 -8.35 11.49 22.31
C LEU A 509 -7.70 12.70 21.62
N ILE A 510 -7.11 13.62 22.37
CA ILE A 510 -6.46 14.81 21.82
C ILE A 510 -5.32 14.43 20.87
N VAL A 511 -4.47 13.48 21.29
CA VAL A 511 -3.35 12.99 20.47
C VAL A 511 -3.87 12.30 19.21
N ALA A 512 -4.92 11.49 19.31
CA ALA A 512 -5.55 10.84 18.15
C ALA A 512 -6.16 11.84 17.15
N LEU A 513 -6.51 13.05 17.60
CA LEU A 513 -6.99 14.14 16.75
C LEU A 513 -5.87 15.08 16.24
N GLY A 514 -4.60 14.74 16.47
CA GLY A 514 -3.44 15.54 16.04
C GLY A 514 -3.02 16.65 17.00
N GLY A 515 -3.61 16.70 18.19
CA GLY A 515 -3.32 17.72 19.18
C GLY A 515 -2.01 17.46 19.91
N THR A 516 -1.16 18.48 20.01
CA THR A 516 0.06 18.42 20.83
C THR A 516 -0.19 19.10 22.17
N LEU A 517 -0.18 18.34 23.26
CA LEU A 517 -0.28 18.90 24.60
C LEU A 517 1.03 19.57 25.02
N ALA A 518 0.93 20.74 25.66
CA ALA A 518 2.09 21.39 26.27
C ALA A 518 2.78 20.43 27.26
N ARG A 519 4.12 20.37 27.24
CA ARG A 519 4.88 19.59 28.23
C ARG A 519 4.52 20.06 29.65
N PRO A 520 4.43 19.14 30.62
CA PRO A 520 3.98 19.44 31.98
C PRO A 520 4.86 20.46 32.70
#